data_AF-A0A9N9FDK0-F1
#
_entry.id   AF-A0A9N9FDK0-F1
#
_cell.length_a   1.000
_cell.length_b   1.000
_cell.length_c   1.000
_cell.angle_alpha   90.00
_cell.angle_beta   90.00
_cell.angle_gamma   90.00
#
_symmetry.space_group_name_H-M   'P 1'
#
loop_
_entity.id
_entity.type
_entity.pdbx_description
1 polymer ?
#
loop_
_entity_poly.entity_id
_entity_poly.type
_entity_poly.pdbx_seq_one_letter_code
_entity_poly.pdbx_strand_id
1 'polypeptide(L)'
;MRFFTILFGVTIVSICFSAIVSDALCVDNIPTFDTITKYCVLDKESWADANTECNRMGGTLAEIFGPDEFAYLANKLQQKYSPAWVGSWNTDDYQKTPLVFYSGGAITPPTSNINYGLCELPV
;
A
#
# COMPACT_ATOMS: atom_id res chain seq x y z
N MET A 1 -36.35 27.03 4.75
CA MET A 1 -35.26 26.96 5.74
C MET A 1 -35.44 25.67 6.52
N ARG A 2 -34.77 24.59 6.11
CA ARG A 2 -34.90 23.27 6.72
C ARG A 2 -33.58 22.93 7.39
N PHE A 3 -33.60 22.93 8.71
CA PHE A 3 -32.59 22.29 9.54
C PHE A 3 -33.18 20.98 10.02
N PHE A 4 -32.53 19.86 9.71
CA PHE A 4 -32.32 18.76 10.64
C PHE A 4 -31.10 18.01 10.12
N THR A 5 -29.97 18.39 10.71
CA THR A 5 -28.67 17.72 10.64
C THR A 5 -28.87 16.24 10.91
N ILE A 6 -28.47 15.41 9.95
CA ILE A 6 -28.68 13.96 10.01
C ILE A 6 -27.93 13.39 11.21
N LEU A 7 -28.68 12.60 11.99
CA LEU A 7 -28.35 12.05 13.29
C LEU A 7 -27.03 11.27 13.31
N PHE A 8 -26.25 11.52 14.36
CA PHE A 8 -25.30 10.58 14.94
C PHE A 8 -26.01 9.25 15.21
N GLY A 9 -25.78 8.28 14.33
CA GLY A 9 -26.53 7.03 14.33
C GLY A 9 -25.74 5.88 13.72
N VAL A 10 -24.53 5.61 14.22
CA VAL A 10 -23.93 4.28 14.05
C VAL A 10 -23.02 3.96 15.24
N THR A 11 -23.60 3.40 16.30
CA THR A 11 -22.91 2.43 17.15
C THR A 11 -23.01 1.08 16.42
N ILE A 12 -21.89 0.32 16.33
CA ILE A 12 -21.69 -1.01 15.67
C ILE A 12 -20.74 -1.02 14.43
N VAL A 13 -19.90 0.00 14.18
CA VAL A 13 -18.81 -0.17 13.18
C VAL A 13 -17.45 0.23 13.73
N SER A 14 -17.17 -0.08 14.99
CA SER A 14 -15.82 0.09 15.55
C SER A 14 -14.80 -0.93 14.99
N ILE A 15 -15.27 -1.97 14.28
CA ILE A 15 -14.42 -3.03 13.71
C ILE A 15 -14.31 -2.91 12.18
N CYS A 16 -15.07 -2.01 11.52
CA CYS A 16 -15.02 -1.83 10.06
C CYS A 16 -14.78 -0.39 9.61
N PHE A 17 -14.79 0.62 10.51
CA PHE A 17 -14.48 1.98 10.07
C PHE A 17 -13.08 2.04 9.47
N SER A 18 -12.09 1.37 10.08
CA SER A 18 -10.71 1.29 9.57
C SER A 18 -10.60 0.59 8.20
N ALA A 19 -11.30 -0.54 8.01
CA ALA A 19 -11.25 -1.32 6.77
C ALA A 19 -12.03 -0.67 5.61
N ILE A 20 -13.10 0.10 5.91
CA ILE A 20 -13.85 0.84 4.88
C ILE A 20 -13.03 2.04 4.36
N VAL A 21 -12.18 2.67 5.17
CA VAL A 21 -11.33 3.76 4.68
C VAL A 21 -10.16 3.25 3.85
N SER A 22 -9.55 2.10 4.19
CA SER A 22 -8.42 1.57 3.43
C SER A 22 -8.80 1.24 1.99
N ASP A 23 -9.89 0.50 1.78
CA ASP A 23 -10.29 0.04 0.44
C ASP A 23 -10.73 1.20 -0.47
N ALA A 24 -11.20 2.31 0.11
CA ALA A 24 -11.60 3.51 -0.62
C ALA A 24 -10.41 4.38 -1.09
N LEU A 25 -9.21 4.13 -0.57
CA LEU A 25 -7.98 4.85 -0.93
C LEU A 25 -7.13 4.08 -1.93
N CYS A 26 -7.26 2.76 -1.96
CA CYS A 26 -6.54 1.88 -2.86
C CYS A 26 -7.06 2.03 -4.29
N VAL A 27 -6.15 2.31 -5.24
CA VAL A 27 -6.45 2.26 -6.68
C VAL A 27 -6.39 0.84 -7.24
N ASP A 28 -5.77 -0.07 -6.49
CA ASP A 28 -5.78 -1.51 -6.72
C ASP A 28 -5.55 -2.25 -5.42
N ASN A 29 -6.26 -3.37 -5.24
CA ASN A 29 -6.04 -4.27 -4.11
C ASN A 29 -5.43 -5.56 -4.63
N ILE A 30 -4.21 -5.87 -4.17
CA ILE A 30 -3.57 -7.14 -4.49
C ILE A 30 -4.12 -8.19 -3.51
N PRO A 31 -4.48 -9.41 -3.98
CA PRO A 31 -4.94 -10.47 -3.10
C PRO A 31 -3.93 -10.76 -1.98
N THR A 32 -4.39 -11.32 -0.87
CA THR A 32 -3.52 -11.70 0.25
C THR A 32 -2.46 -12.71 -0.21
N PHE A 33 -1.19 -12.44 0.09
CA PHE A 33 -0.08 -13.35 -0.23
C PHE A 33 -0.16 -14.63 0.60
N ASP A 34 -0.45 -14.48 1.89
CA ASP A 34 -0.61 -15.56 2.85
C ASP A 34 -2.01 -15.50 3.50
N THR A 35 -2.09 -15.26 4.81
CA THR A 35 -3.32 -15.09 5.59
C THR A 35 -3.31 -13.85 6.48
N ILE A 36 -2.22 -13.09 6.51
CA ILE A 36 -2.00 -11.96 7.42
C ILE A 36 -1.64 -10.66 6.71
N THR A 37 -1.20 -10.74 5.45
CA THR A 37 -0.74 -9.58 4.69
C THR A 37 -1.60 -9.29 3.47
N LYS A 38 -2.14 -8.07 3.40
CA LYS A 38 -2.79 -7.47 2.22
C LYS A 38 -1.89 -6.40 1.62
N TYR A 39 -1.99 -6.19 0.31
CA TYR A 39 -1.36 -5.04 -0.32
C TYR A 39 -2.35 -4.14 -1.02
N CYS A 40 -2.07 -2.85 -0.93
CA CYS A 40 -2.85 -1.78 -1.49
C CYS A 40 -1.94 -0.90 -2.35
N VAL A 41 -2.34 -0.68 -3.59
CA VAL A 41 -1.68 0.29 -4.47
C VAL A 41 -2.33 1.65 -4.26
N LEU A 42 -1.53 2.67 -3.98
CA LEU A 42 -1.95 4.07 -3.88
C LEU A 42 -1.49 4.88 -5.08
N ASP A 43 -2.24 5.92 -5.43
CA ASP A 43 -1.81 6.98 -6.37
C ASP A 43 -1.16 8.11 -5.57
N LYS A 44 0.17 8.06 -5.48
CA LYS A 44 1.03 8.97 -4.71
C LYS A 44 2.36 9.20 -5.45
N GLU A 45 2.63 10.46 -5.75
CA GLU A 45 3.82 10.88 -6.51
C GLU A 45 5.13 10.83 -5.70
N SER A 46 5.06 10.92 -4.38
CA SER A 46 6.24 10.90 -3.52
C SER A 46 6.25 9.70 -2.58
N TRP A 47 7.44 9.16 -2.34
CA TRP A 47 7.64 8.10 -1.36
C TRP A 47 7.17 8.52 0.03
N ALA A 48 7.39 9.79 0.42
CA ALA A 48 6.99 10.30 1.72
C ALA A 48 5.46 10.34 1.87
N ASP A 49 4.74 10.80 0.84
CA ASP A 49 3.27 10.83 0.86
C ASP A 49 2.70 9.42 0.84
N ALA A 50 3.28 8.51 0.05
CA ALA A 50 2.92 7.10 0.04
C ALA A 50 3.10 6.49 1.43
N ASN A 51 4.26 6.71 2.07
CA ASN A 51 4.54 6.23 3.40
C ASN A 51 3.57 6.80 4.45
N THR A 52 3.32 8.11 4.44
CA THR A 52 2.36 8.74 5.35
C THR A 52 0.97 8.15 5.19
N GLU A 53 0.53 7.89 3.96
CA GLU A 53 -0.80 7.35 3.70
C GLU A 53 -0.91 5.87 4.10
N CYS A 54 0.09 5.04 3.81
CA CYS A 54 0.12 3.66 4.31
C CYS A 54 0.03 3.62 5.85
N ASN A 55 0.78 4.49 6.53
CA ASN A 55 0.71 4.63 7.99
C ASN A 55 -0.67 5.08 8.48
N ARG A 56 -1.33 5.98 7.75
CA ARG A 56 -2.69 6.45 8.07
C ARG A 56 -3.72 5.33 7.97
N MET A 57 -3.49 4.35 7.09
CA MET A 57 -4.31 3.15 6.93
C MET A 57 -4.00 2.07 7.97
N GLY A 58 -3.03 2.28 8.85
CA GLY A 58 -2.62 1.33 9.89
C GLY A 58 -1.65 0.26 9.40
N GLY A 59 -1.04 0.45 8.23
CA GLY A 59 0.04 -0.39 7.71
C GLY A 59 1.31 0.40 7.45
N THR A 60 2.16 -0.10 6.56
CA THR A 60 3.44 0.53 6.18
C THR A 60 3.62 0.46 4.67
N LEU A 61 4.63 1.14 4.13
CA LEU A 61 5.09 0.78 2.78
C LEU A 61 5.55 -0.68 2.79
N ALA A 62 5.33 -1.38 1.68
CA ALA A 62 5.59 -2.81 1.60
C ALA A 62 7.05 -3.13 1.88
N GLU A 63 7.25 -4.06 2.82
CA GLU A 63 8.56 -4.58 3.19
C GLU A 63 8.66 -6.00 2.67
N ILE A 64 9.34 -6.16 1.54
CA ILE A 64 9.31 -7.44 0.81
C ILE A 64 10.31 -8.41 1.44
N PHE A 65 9.81 -9.42 2.14
CA PHE A 65 10.60 -10.43 2.84
C PHE A 65 10.69 -11.74 2.07
N GLY A 66 11.91 -12.05 1.63
CA GLY A 66 12.22 -13.34 1.04
C GLY A 66 11.76 -13.51 -0.42
N PRO A 67 12.12 -14.65 -1.02
CA PRO A 67 11.92 -14.88 -2.46
C PRO A 67 10.47 -15.16 -2.84
N ASP A 68 9.67 -15.75 -1.95
CA ASP A 68 8.29 -16.13 -2.26
C ASP A 68 7.37 -14.90 -2.37
N GLU A 69 7.51 -13.96 -1.44
CA GLU A 69 6.78 -12.70 -1.46
C GLU A 69 7.19 -11.84 -2.66
N PHE A 70 8.50 -11.79 -2.94
CA PHE A 70 9.03 -11.11 -4.12
C PHE A 70 8.43 -11.68 -5.41
N ALA A 71 8.43 -13.00 -5.57
CA ALA A 71 7.86 -13.66 -6.74
C ALA A 71 6.34 -13.45 -6.83
N TYR A 72 5.64 -13.40 -5.69
CA TYR A 72 4.22 -13.10 -5.65
C TYR A 72 3.93 -11.69 -6.17
N LEU A 73 4.57 -10.67 -5.60
CA LEU A 73 4.38 -9.28 -6.00
C LEU A 73 4.82 -9.03 -7.44
N ALA A 74 5.90 -9.70 -7.90
CA ALA A 74 6.36 -9.62 -9.29
C ALA A 74 5.26 -10.05 -10.28
N ASN A 75 4.46 -11.05 -9.90
CA ASN A 75 3.37 -11.57 -10.73
C ASN A 75 2.04 -10.83 -10.55
N LYS A 76 1.80 -10.23 -9.38
CA LYS A 76 0.52 -9.62 -9.03
C LYS A 76 0.46 -8.12 -9.25
N LEU A 77 1.57 -7.40 -9.12
CA LEU A 77 1.61 -5.97 -9.41
C LEU A 77 1.33 -5.78 -10.91
N GLN A 78 0.24 -5.08 -11.21
CA GLN A 78 -0.14 -4.82 -12.61
C GLN A 78 0.85 -3.85 -13.25
N GLN A 79 1.16 -4.06 -14.54
CA GLN A 79 2.13 -3.21 -15.26
C GLN A 79 1.74 -1.72 -15.26
N LYS A 80 0.45 -1.38 -15.23
CA LYS A 80 -0.01 0.02 -15.17
C LYS A 80 0.33 0.75 -13.86
N TYR A 81 0.61 0.00 -12.80
CA TYR A 81 0.97 0.51 -11.47
C TYR A 81 2.46 0.32 -11.17
N SER A 82 3.24 -0.09 -12.18
CA SER A 82 4.68 -0.29 -12.07
C SER A 82 5.43 0.88 -12.71
N PRO A 83 6.50 1.39 -12.10
CA PRO A 83 7.02 1.05 -10.77
C PRO A 83 6.15 1.60 -9.63
N ALA A 84 6.23 0.95 -8.45
CA ALA A 84 5.60 1.42 -7.22
C ALA A 84 6.63 1.58 -6.09
N TRP A 85 6.44 2.58 -5.22
CA TRP A 85 7.25 2.78 -4.03
C TRP A 85 7.11 1.62 -3.04
N VAL A 86 8.24 1.18 -2.50
CA VAL A 86 8.32 0.17 -1.43
C VAL A 86 9.19 0.66 -0.27
N GLY A 87 9.04 0.03 0.88
CA GLY A 87 9.76 0.38 2.10
C GLY A 87 11.16 -0.24 2.13
N SER A 88 11.23 -1.56 1.98
CA SER A 88 12.49 -2.31 2.09
C SER A 88 12.42 -3.65 1.34
N TRP A 89 13.57 -4.32 1.19
CA TRP A 89 13.67 -5.66 0.64
C TRP A 89 14.72 -6.51 1.36
N ASN A 90 14.37 -7.76 1.66
CA ASN A 90 15.27 -8.82 2.15
C ASN A 90 16.07 -8.44 3.41
N THR A 91 15.49 -7.68 4.35
CA THR A 91 16.15 -7.17 5.58
C THR A 91 17.41 -6.30 5.35
N ASP A 92 17.84 -6.15 4.11
CA ASP A 92 18.84 -5.19 3.70
C ASP A 92 18.16 -3.82 3.74
N ASP A 93 18.29 -3.18 4.90
CA ASP A 93 18.09 -1.74 5.04
C ASP A 93 19.07 -1.10 4.05
N TYR A 94 18.65 -0.85 2.82
CA TYR A 94 19.34 0.04 1.88
C TYR A 94 19.16 1.45 2.47
N GLN A 95 19.91 1.68 3.54
CA GLN A 95 19.66 2.64 4.61
C GLN A 95 19.25 4.02 4.06
N LYS A 96 17.95 4.33 4.20
CA LYS A 96 17.30 5.64 3.99
C LYS A 96 17.05 6.09 2.54
N THR A 97 17.23 5.25 1.53
CA THR A 97 16.86 5.63 0.15
C THR A 97 15.52 5.02 -0.23
N PRO A 98 14.57 5.82 -0.77
CA PRO A 98 13.36 5.28 -1.38
C PRO A 98 13.68 4.20 -2.42
N LEU A 99 12.93 3.10 -2.40
CA LEU A 99 13.06 2.00 -3.35
C LEU A 99 11.80 1.88 -4.19
N VAL A 100 11.95 1.36 -5.41
CA VAL A 100 10.82 1.03 -6.27
C VAL A 100 10.82 -0.43 -6.68
N PHE A 101 9.62 -1.00 -6.73
CA PHE A 101 9.36 -2.35 -7.20
C PHE A 101 8.68 -2.32 -8.57
N TYR A 102 9.16 -3.15 -9.49
CA TYR A 102 8.61 -3.29 -10.83
C TYR A 102 7.80 -4.58 -10.98
N SER A 103 6.72 -4.49 -11.73
CA SER A 103 6.01 -5.66 -12.25
C SER A 103 7.00 -6.52 -13.06
N GLY A 104 6.99 -7.84 -12.82
CA GLY A 104 7.96 -8.77 -13.37
C GLY A 104 9.21 -9.00 -12.52
N GLY A 105 9.38 -8.30 -11.40
CA GLY A 105 10.39 -8.62 -10.38
C GLY A 105 11.73 -7.92 -10.59
N ALA A 106 11.75 -6.61 -10.36
CA ALA A 106 12.98 -5.85 -10.20
C ALA A 106 12.83 -4.83 -9.06
N ILE A 107 13.91 -4.60 -8.31
CA ILE A 107 13.99 -3.55 -7.30
C ILE A 107 15.19 -2.67 -7.62
N THR A 108 14.95 -1.37 -7.74
CA THR A 108 16.00 -0.40 -8.05
C THR A 108 15.80 0.89 -7.26
N PRO A 109 16.83 1.74 -7.15
CA PRO A 109 16.62 3.14 -6.81
C PRO A 109 15.66 3.81 -7.82
N PRO A 110 14.96 4.88 -7.43
CA PRO A 110 14.05 5.60 -8.31
C PRO A 110 14.82 6.28 -9.45
N THR A 111 14.42 6.00 -10.68
CA THR A 111 15.05 6.54 -11.91
C THR A 111 14.20 7.58 -12.63
N SER A 112 12.94 7.74 -12.22
CA SER A 112 11.93 8.58 -12.88
C SER A 112 10.83 9.00 -11.92
N ASN A 113 9.87 9.78 -12.40
CA ASN A 113 8.68 10.15 -11.63
C ASN A 113 7.81 8.91 -11.44
N ILE A 114 7.54 8.59 -10.18
CA ILE A 114 6.78 7.40 -9.77
C ILE A 114 5.51 7.89 -9.10
N ASN A 115 4.37 7.47 -9.64
CA ASN A 115 3.07 7.95 -9.18
C ASN A 115 2.36 6.94 -8.28
N TYR A 116 2.97 5.80 -7.98
CA TYR A 116 2.33 4.74 -7.23
C TYR A 116 3.13 4.32 -6.02
N GLY A 117 2.43 4.00 -4.93
CA GLY A 117 3.00 3.40 -3.73
C GLY A 117 2.37 2.06 -3.44
N LEU A 118 3.16 1.10 -2.96
CA LEU A 118 2.67 -0.20 -2.52
C LEU A 118 2.67 -0.23 -0.99
N CYS A 119 1.48 -0.23 -0.41
CA CYS A 119 1.29 -0.40 1.02
C CYS A 119 1.10 -1.86 1.38
N GLU A 120 1.62 -2.24 2.53
CA GLU A 120 1.34 -3.48 3.23
C GLU A 120 0.43 -3.18 4.41
N LEU A 121 -0.70 -3.88 4.49
CA LEU A 121 -1.74 -3.67 5.49
C LEU A 121 -1.98 -4.97 6.28
N PRO A 122 -2.19 -4.88 7.60
CA PRO A 122 -2.60 -6.03 8.39
C PRO A 122 -4.02 -6.48 8.00
N VAL A 123 -4.24 -7.80 7.87
CA VAL A 123 -5.54 -8.41 7.53
C VAL A 123 -6.57 -8.30 8.65
#